data_AF-A0A368NB57-F1
#
_entry.id   AF-A0A368NB57-F1
#
_cell.length_a   1.000
_cell.length_b   1.000
_cell.length_c   1.000
_cell.angle_alpha   90.00
_cell.angle_beta   90.00
_cell.angle_gamma   90.00
#
_symmetry.space_group_name_H-M   'P 1'
#
loop_
_entity.id
_entity.type
_entity.pdbx_description
1 polymer ?
#
loop_
_entity_poly.entity_id
_entity_poly.type
_entity_poly.pdbx_seq_one_letter_code
_entity_poly.pdbx_strand_id
1 'polypeptide(L)'
;MTDDKTGTFLVTAADDDSAVLSDVDDGQVHTLAENPGVEVGEAIEGTVAPEPPMEVAWRLVDVAERWTISIEESTESPTTLERELAAEGAVGELTKRERAGTGEIHVLTVAEDETDDAVVDVLDDAAGLRERAARLGVERVVVRSAPGVVSVRYLP
;
A
#
# COMPACT_ATOMS: atom_id res chain seq x y z
N MET A 1 11.22 -15.56 24.53
CA MET A 1 10.65 -16.33 23.41
C MET A 1 9.85 -15.32 22.65
N THR A 2 10.49 -14.72 21.65
CA THR A 2 9.72 -13.95 20.68
C THR A 2 8.98 -15.00 19.85
N ASP A 3 7.66 -15.02 19.95
CA ASP A 3 6.83 -15.99 19.20
C ASP A 3 6.82 -15.62 17.71
N ASP A 4 6.71 -16.63 16.86
CA ASP A 4 6.51 -16.46 15.43
C ASP A 4 5.27 -15.57 15.16
N LYS A 5 5.36 -14.72 14.14
CA LYS A 5 4.27 -13.80 13.77
C LYS A 5 3.79 -14.12 12.37
N THR A 6 2.50 -14.45 12.25
CA THR A 6 1.80 -14.63 10.97
C THR A 6 1.00 -13.38 10.64
N GLY A 7 1.11 -12.91 9.40
CA GLY A 7 0.43 -11.71 8.95
C GLY A 7 0.72 -11.40 7.48
N THR A 8 0.31 -10.21 7.05
CA THR A 8 0.71 -9.64 5.76
C THR A 8 1.79 -8.60 5.99
N PHE A 9 2.86 -8.69 5.23
CA PHE A 9 4.03 -7.83 5.35
C PHE A 9 4.33 -7.13 4.03
N LEU A 10 4.63 -5.84 4.09
CA LEU A 10 5.15 -5.07 2.96
C LEU A 10 6.68 -5.01 3.03
N VAL A 11 7.36 -5.31 1.93
CA VAL A 11 8.80 -5.09 1.79
C VAL A 11 9.06 -3.60 1.58
N THR A 12 9.62 -2.94 2.58
CA THR A 12 9.89 -1.48 2.56
C THR A 12 11.34 -1.16 2.19
N ALA A 13 12.26 -2.09 2.41
CA ALA A 13 13.64 -2.03 1.94
C ALA A 13 14.14 -3.44 1.61
N ALA A 14 14.97 -3.56 0.58
CA ALA A 14 15.63 -4.82 0.22
C ALA A 14 16.95 -4.52 -0.50
N ASP A 15 17.97 -5.28 -0.18
CA ASP A 15 19.25 -5.34 -0.88
C ASP A 15 19.65 -6.82 -1.09
N ASP A 16 20.82 -7.09 -1.67
CA ASP A 16 21.24 -8.46 -1.96
C ASP A 16 21.40 -9.33 -0.68
N ASP A 17 21.65 -8.69 0.47
CA ASP A 17 21.99 -9.37 1.73
C ASP A 17 20.82 -9.42 2.70
N SER A 18 19.90 -8.46 2.68
CA SER A 18 18.86 -8.29 3.70
C SER A 18 17.56 -7.66 3.17
N ALA A 19 16.49 -7.78 3.95
CA ALA A 19 15.22 -7.13 3.65
C ALA A 19 14.52 -6.63 4.92
N VAL A 20 13.69 -5.61 4.78
CA VAL A 20 12.88 -5.04 5.85
C VAL A 20 11.41 -5.24 5.51
N LEU A 21 10.73 -5.99 6.38
CA LEU A 21 9.31 -6.26 6.30
C LEU A 21 8.58 -5.37 7.30
N SER A 22 7.55 -4.65 6.87
CA SER A 22 6.62 -3.96 7.75
C SER A 22 5.32 -4.73 7.80
N ASP A 23 4.87 -5.12 9.00
CA ASP A 23 3.53 -5.65 9.22
C ASP A 23 2.51 -4.57 8.87
N VAL A 24 1.55 -4.91 8.00
CA VAL A 24 0.60 -3.93 7.48
C VAL A 24 -0.55 -3.68 8.45
N ASP A 25 -0.75 -4.48 9.49
CA ASP A 25 -1.83 -4.30 10.46
C ASP A 25 -1.42 -3.40 11.63
N ASP A 26 -0.19 -3.56 12.13
CA ASP A 26 0.31 -2.83 13.30
C ASP A 26 1.58 -1.99 13.07
N GLY A 27 2.15 -2.03 11.86
CA GLY A 27 3.34 -1.27 11.49
C GLY A 27 4.63 -1.80 12.13
N GLN A 28 4.60 -2.99 12.74
CA GLN A 28 5.80 -3.60 13.32
C GLN A 28 6.82 -3.93 12.22
N VAL A 29 8.07 -3.52 12.45
CA VAL A 29 9.17 -3.73 11.50
C VAL A 29 9.98 -4.98 11.87
N HIS A 30 10.19 -5.85 10.89
CA HIS A 30 10.97 -7.08 10.97
C HIS A 30 12.12 -7.03 9.95
N THR A 31 13.34 -6.82 10.44
CA THR A 31 14.55 -6.86 9.60
C THR A 31 15.01 -8.31 9.44
N LEU A 32 14.99 -8.81 8.21
CA LEU A 32 15.42 -10.16 7.87
C LEU A 32 16.96 -10.24 7.85
N ALA A 33 17.50 -11.31 8.42
CA ALA A 33 18.94 -11.58 8.46
C ALA A 33 19.54 -11.83 7.06
N GLU A 34 18.73 -12.40 6.18
CA GLU A 34 19.05 -12.72 4.78
C GLU A 34 17.90 -12.26 3.89
N ASN A 35 18.17 -11.77 2.67
CA ASN A 35 17.13 -11.52 1.69
C ASN A 35 16.71 -12.84 0.99
N PRO A 36 15.45 -13.32 1.15
CA PRO A 36 14.95 -14.51 0.46
C PRO A 36 14.57 -14.26 -1.02
N GLY A 37 15.16 -13.24 -1.64
CA GLY A 37 14.88 -12.81 -3.02
C GLY A 37 13.60 -11.97 -3.14
N VAL A 38 13.31 -11.14 -2.14
CA VAL A 38 12.18 -10.19 -2.17
C VAL A 38 12.65 -8.79 -2.55
N GLU A 39 11.74 -8.02 -3.14
CA GLU A 39 12.01 -6.67 -3.65
C GLU A 39 11.09 -5.62 -3.01
N VAL A 40 11.54 -4.37 -2.98
CA VAL A 40 10.75 -3.25 -2.44
C VAL A 40 9.43 -3.12 -3.19
N GLY A 41 8.34 -3.05 -2.42
CA GLY A 41 6.98 -2.95 -2.95
C GLY A 41 6.29 -4.29 -3.21
N GLU A 42 6.94 -5.41 -2.89
CA GLU A 42 6.26 -6.70 -2.73
C GLU A 42 5.53 -6.78 -1.38
N ALA A 43 4.37 -7.42 -1.40
CA ALA A 43 3.63 -7.82 -0.21
C ALA A 43 3.65 -9.35 -0.08
N ILE A 44 3.69 -9.82 1.16
CA ILE A 44 3.90 -11.21 1.53
C ILE A 44 2.89 -11.59 2.61
N GLU A 45 2.03 -12.57 2.32
CA GLU A 45 1.28 -13.27 3.35
C GLU A 45 2.12 -14.46 3.83
N GLY A 46 2.47 -14.48 5.12
CA GLY A 46 3.36 -15.52 5.64
C GLY A 46 3.65 -15.40 7.13
N THR A 47 4.74 -16.04 7.56
CA THR A 47 5.17 -16.09 8.96
C THR A 47 6.63 -15.70 9.09
N VAL A 48 6.93 -14.78 10.00
CA VAL A 48 8.29 -14.41 10.41
C VAL A 48 8.61 -14.98 11.79
N ALA A 49 9.85 -15.40 11.97
CA ALA A 49 10.37 -15.91 13.24
C ALA A 49 11.66 -15.17 13.63
N PRO A 50 11.96 -15.00 14.93
CA PRO A 50 13.27 -14.50 15.35
C PRO A 50 14.39 -15.48 14.98
N GLU A 51 15.56 -14.94 14.61
CA GLU A 51 16.75 -15.73 14.32
C GLU A 51 17.58 -15.98 15.62
N PRO A 52 17.71 -17.24 16.08
CA PRO A 52 18.52 -17.57 17.25
C PRO A 52 20.03 -17.43 17.01
N PRO A 53 20.85 -17.30 18.07
CA PRO A 53 20.47 -17.17 19.48
C PRO A 53 20.26 -15.72 19.93
N MET A 54 20.59 -14.74 19.10
CA MET A 54 20.59 -13.33 19.50
C MET A 54 19.22 -12.66 19.36
N GLU A 55 18.25 -13.25 18.62
CA GLU A 55 16.87 -12.75 18.43
C GLU A 55 16.80 -11.27 17.97
N VAL A 56 17.87 -10.74 17.36
CA VAL A 56 17.95 -9.34 16.87
C VAL A 56 17.49 -9.22 15.42
N ALA A 57 17.61 -10.31 14.66
CA ALA A 57 17.18 -10.39 13.27
C ALA A 57 16.02 -11.39 13.15
N TRP A 58 15.27 -11.27 12.06
CA TRP A 58 14.15 -12.13 11.74
C TRP A 58 14.48 -12.99 10.52
N ARG A 59 13.65 -13.99 10.29
CA ARG A 59 13.68 -14.80 9.07
C ARG A 59 12.25 -15.10 8.64
N LEU A 60 12.03 -15.16 7.33
CA LEU A 60 10.76 -15.56 6.74
C LEU A 60 10.70 -17.09 6.72
N VAL A 61 9.87 -17.69 7.57
CA VAL A 61 9.81 -19.15 7.77
C VAL A 61 8.71 -19.84 6.97
N ASP A 62 7.65 -19.10 6.64
CA ASP A 62 6.57 -19.58 5.80
C ASP A 62 6.05 -18.46 4.89
N VAL A 63 5.60 -18.85 3.71
CA VAL A 63 5.04 -17.95 2.71
C VAL A 63 3.83 -18.63 2.08
N ALA A 64 2.66 -18.08 2.39
CA ALA A 64 1.41 -18.48 1.76
C ALA A 64 1.29 -17.85 0.37
N GLU A 65 1.54 -16.55 0.26
CA GLU A 65 1.40 -15.80 -0.98
C GLU A 65 2.41 -14.64 -1.06
N ARG A 66 2.81 -14.26 -2.28
CA ARG A 66 3.61 -13.06 -2.57
C ARG A 66 3.08 -12.39 -3.83
N TRP A 67 2.98 -11.06 -3.81
CA TRP A 67 2.58 -10.28 -4.96
C TRP A 67 3.27 -8.93 -4.97
N THR A 68 3.47 -8.36 -6.17
CA THR A 68 4.07 -7.03 -6.33
C THR A 68 2.97 -5.99 -6.46
N ILE A 69 3.05 -4.91 -5.67
CA ILE A 69 2.06 -3.84 -5.74
C ILE A 69 2.49 -2.79 -6.75
N SER A 70 1.72 -2.71 -7.83
CA SER A 70 1.87 -1.69 -8.88
C SER A 70 1.14 -0.40 -8.49
N ILE A 71 1.77 0.75 -8.78
CA ILE A 71 1.18 2.07 -8.63
C ILE A 71 1.33 2.78 -9.97
N GLU A 72 0.21 3.29 -10.50
CA GLU A 72 0.19 4.00 -11.78
C GLU A 72 -0.77 5.19 -11.76
N GLU A 73 -0.37 6.27 -12.42
CA GLU A 73 -1.28 7.33 -12.83
C GLU A 73 -1.99 6.90 -14.12
N SER A 74 -3.30 7.09 -14.18
CA SER A 74 -4.12 6.76 -15.33
C SER A 74 -4.68 8.03 -15.97
N THR A 75 -4.59 8.10 -17.30
CA THR A 75 -5.21 9.16 -18.10
C THR A 75 -6.73 9.04 -18.17
N GLU A 76 -7.32 7.97 -17.62
CA GLU A 76 -8.76 7.83 -17.55
C GLU A 76 -9.34 8.77 -16.50
N SER A 77 -10.41 9.47 -16.85
CA SER A 77 -11.10 10.34 -15.90
C SER A 77 -11.69 9.54 -14.72
N PRO A 78 -11.84 10.17 -13.54
CA PRO A 78 -12.64 9.65 -12.45
C PRO A 78 -14.06 9.31 -12.91
N THR A 79 -14.59 8.23 -12.37
CA THR A 79 -15.95 7.75 -12.59
C THR A 79 -16.99 8.76 -12.10
N THR A 80 -18.25 8.56 -12.48
CA THR A 80 -19.36 9.39 -11.98
C THR A 80 -19.44 9.38 -10.46
N LEU A 81 -19.31 8.21 -9.83
CA LEU A 81 -19.33 8.06 -8.37
C LEU A 81 -18.23 8.89 -7.70
N GLU A 82 -16.99 8.82 -8.20
CA GLU A 82 -15.86 9.55 -7.61
C GLU A 82 -16.05 11.08 -7.69
N ARG A 83 -16.62 11.57 -8.80
CA ARG A 83 -16.95 12.99 -8.96
C ARG A 83 -18.09 13.44 -8.06
N GLU A 84 -19.11 12.60 -7.88
CA GLU A 84 -20.22 12.87 -6.95
C GLU A 84 -19.72 12.95 -5.50
N LEU A 85 -18.88 12.00 -5.07
CA LEU A 85 -18.26 12.02 -3.74
C LEU A 85 -17.41 13.28 -3.52
N ALA A 86 -16.67 13.72 -4.55
CA ALA A 86 -15.87 14.94 -4.44
C ALA A 86 -16.74 16.20 -4.31
N ALA A 87 -17.84 16.28 -5.06
CA ALA A 87 -18.77 17.41 -5.05
C ALA A 87 -19.57 17.53 -3.74
N GLU A 88 -19.74 16.44 -3.01
CA GLU A 88 -20.35 16.43 -1.68
C GLU A 88 -19.36 16.86 -0.57
N GLY A 89 -18.07 16.63 -0.77
CA GLY A 89 -17.01 16.95 0.18
C GLY A 89 -16.52 18.40 0.12
N ALA A 90 -15.94 18.88 1.21
CA ALA A 90 -15.22 20.16 1.24
C ALA A 90 -13.82 20.02 0.60
N VAL A 91 -13.25 21.12 0.09
CA VAL A 91 -11.84 21.12 -0.34
C VAL A 91 -10.93 20.69 0.81
N GLY A 92 -10.03 19.74 0.55
CA GLY A 92 -9.17 19.08 1.53
C GLY A 92 -9.79 17.83 2.17
N GLU A 93 -11.03 17.48 1.84
CA GLU A 93 -11.70 16.30 2.39
C GLU A 93 -11.28 15.01 1.68
N LEU A 94 -11.02 13.96 2.46
CA LEU A 94 -10.73 12.61 1.98
C LEU A 94 -11.90 11.68 2.30
N THR A 95 -12.60 11.24 1.27
CA THR A 95 -13.71 10.27 1.36
C THR A 95 -13.23 8.88 0.97
N LYS A 96 -13.45 7.89 1.84
CA LYS A 96 -13.11 6.47 1.58
C LYS A 96 -14.37 5.65 1.36
N ARG A 97 -14.36 4.79 0.34
CA ARG A 97 -15.50 3.93 -0.02
C ARG A 97 -15.04 2.53 -0.39
N GLU A 98 -15.58 1.54 0.32
CA GLU A 98 -15.43 0.13 -0.05
C GLU A 98 -16.12 -0.16 -1.39
N ARG A 99 -15.52 -1.04 -2.18
CA ARG A 99 -16.12 -1.53 -3.44
C ARG A 99 -16.97 -2.77 -3.19
N ALA A 100 -17.89 -3.05 -4.10
CA ALA A 100 -18.50 -4.38 -4.15
C ALA A 100 -17.41 -5.39 -4.58
N GLY A 101 -16.95 -6.23 -3.63
CA GLY A 101 -15.82 -7.13 -3.81
C GLY A 101 -14.57 -6.65 -3.05
N THR A 102 -13.39 -7.12 -3.45
CA THR A 102 -12.12 -6.71 -2.86
C THR A 102 -11.70 -5.34 -3.42
N GLY A 103 -11.21 -4.46 -2.55
CA GLY A 103 -10.68 -3.15 -2.93
C GLY A 103 -11.47 -1.98 -2.36
N GLU A 104 -10.92 -0.80 -2.61
CA GLU A 104 -11.37 0.46 -1.99
C GLU A 104 -11.14 1.62 -2.97
N ILE A 105 -11.88 2.70 -2.80
CA ILE A 105 -11.67 3.96 -3.50
C ILE A 105 -11.50 5.05 -2.46
N HIS A 106 -10.44 5.84 -2.62
CA HIS A 106 -10.28 7.11 -1.92
C HIS A 106 -10.54 8.24 -2.90
N VAL A 107 -11.26 9.26 -2.45
CA VAL A 107 -11.57 10.47 -3.21
C VAL A 107 -11.10 11.65 -2.38
N LEU A 108 -10.12 12.39 -2.90
CA LEU A 108 -9.64 13.63 -2.35
C LEU A 108 -10.28 14.79 -3.13
N THR A 109 -11.07 15.60 -2.44
CA THR A 109 -11.60 16.85 -2.99
C THR A 109 -10.53 17.93 -2.88
N VAL A 110 -10.16 18.54 -4.00
CA VAL A 110 -9.07 19.54 -4.08
C VAL A 110 -9.56 20.81 -4.76
N ALA A 111 -8.81 21.91 -4.65
CA ALA A 111 -9.05 23.05 -5.51
C ALA A 111 -8.71 22.68 -6.97
N GLU A 112 -9.47 23.20 -7.94
CA GLU A 112 -9.27 22.85 -9.36
C GLU A 112 -7.84 23.15 -9.82
N ASP A 113 -7.28 24.28 -9.37
CA ASP A 113 -5.93 24.74 -9.69
C ASP A 113 -4.80 24.00 -8.94
N GLU A 114 -5.13 23.22 -7.91
CA GLU A 114 -4.17 22.40 -7.13
C GLU A 114 -4.24 20.91 -7.51
N THR A 115 -5.05 20.53 -8.50
CA THR A 115 -5.30 19.12 -8.85
C THR A 115 -4.02 18.38 -9.24
N ASP A 116 -3.19 19.00 -10.09
CA ASP A 116 -1.96 18.36 -10.59
C ASP A 116 -0.93 18.18 -9.47
N ASP A 117 -0.79 19.18 -8.59
CA ASP A 117 0.08 19.10 -7.42
C ASP A 117 -0.39 18.00 -6.46
N ALA A 118 -1.70 17.88 -6.23
CA ALA A 118 -2.27 16.82 -5.41
C ALA A 118 -2.05 15.42 -5.99
N VAL A 119 -2.04 15.26 -7.32
CA VAL A 119 -1.68 13.98 -7.96
C VAL A 119 -0.23 13.63 -7.67
N VAL A 120 0.69 14.60 -7.78
CA VAL A 120 2.12 14.40 -7.47
C VAL A 120 2.29 14.00 -6.01
N ASP A 121 1.68 14.73 -5.08
CA ASP A 121 1.77 14.43 -3.64
C ASP A 121 1.27 13.00 -3.32
N VAL A 122 0.18 12.56 -3.95
CA VAL A 122 -0.35 11.20 -3.78
C VAL A 122 0.61 10.14 -4.34
N LEU A 123 1.20 10.38 -5.51
CA LEU A 123 2.13 9.43 -6.13
C LEU A 123 3.47 9.36 -5.39
N ASP A 124 3.93 10.48 -4.82
CA ASP A 124 5.15 10.55 -4.02
C ASP A 124 5.01 9.78 -2.68
N ASP A 125 3.80 9.64 -2.13
CA ASP A 125 3.49 8.73 -1.02
C ASP A 125 3.26 7.26 -1.48
N ALA A 126 4.15 6.77 -2.35
CA ALA A 126 4.09 5.39 -2.83
C ALA A 126 4.16 4.36 -1.69
N ALA A 127 4.82 4.67 -0.58
CA ALA A 127 4.90 3.78 0.58
C ALA A 127 3.53 3.62 1.25
N GLY A 128 2.82 4.73 1.54
CA GLY A 128 1.48 4.68 2.12
C GLY A 128 0.46 4.00 1.21
N LEU A 129 0.55 4.25 -0.10
CA LEU A 129 -0.28 3.57 -1.10
C LEU A 129 -0.07 2.05 -1.09
N ARG A 130 1.19 1.59 -1.05
CA ARG A 130 1.48 0.15 -1.00
C ARG A 130 1.06 -0.48 0.32
N GLU A 131 1.27 0.18 1.46
CA GLU A 131 0.82 -0.33 2.76
C GLU A 131 -0.70 -0.54 2.75
N ARG A 132 -1.46 0.44 2.22
CA ARG A 132 -2.91 0.32 2.13
C ARG A 132 -3.34 -0.80 1.18
N ALA A 133 -2.68 -0.94 0.03
CA ALA A 133 -2.96 -2.01 -0.93
C ALA A 133 -2.66 -3.41 -0.34
N ALA A 134 -1.53 -3.57 0.35
CA ALA A 134 -1.16 -4.80 1.02
C ALA A 134 -2.18 -5.18 2.11
N ARG A 135 -2.61 -4.22 2.94
CA ARG A 135 -3.67 -4.44 3.95
C ARG A 135 -5.01 -4.87 3.33
N LEU A 136 -5.30 -4.43 2.12
CA LEU A 136 -6.51 -4.81 1.38
C LEU A 136 -6.36 -6.13 0.61
N GLY A 137 -5.16 -6.71 0.55
CA GLY A 137 -4.87 -7.91 -0.24
C GLY A 137 -5.03 -7.68 -1.73
N VAL A 138 -4.62 -6.51 -2.23
CA VAL A 138 -4.73 -6.14 -3.64
C VAL A 138 -3.37 -5.81 -4.26
N GLU A 139 -3.26 -5.97 -5.58
CA GLU A 139 -1.99 -5.87 -6.31
C GLU A 139 -1.80 -4.57 -7.12
N ARG A 140 -2.85 -3.73 -7.22
CA ARG A 140 -2.78 -2.55 -8.08
C ARG A 140 -3.45 -1.33 -7.45
N VAL A 141 -2.75 -0.20 -7.54
CA VAL A 141 -3.21 1.13 -7.18
C VAL A 141 -3.22 2.01 -8.42
N VAL A 142 -4.37 2.59 -8.74
CA VAL A 142 -4.54 3.50 -9.88
C VAL A 142 -4.97 4.86 -9.39
N VAL A 143 -4.19 5.88 -9.70
CA VAL A 143 -4.52 7.29 -9.44
C VAL A 143 -5.17 7.88 -10.70
N ARG A 144 -6.32 8.54 -10.53
CA ARG A 144 -7.05 9.25 -11.58
C ARG A 144 -7.36 10.66 -11.12
N SER A 145 -7.41 11.60 -12.05
CA SER A 145 -7.72 12.99 -11.73
C SER A 145 -8.61 13.65 -12.77
N ALA A 146 -9.33 14.67 -12.29
CA ALA A 146 -10.00 15.69 -13.08
C ALA A 146 -10.02 16.96 -12.24
N PRO A 147 -10.22 18.17 -12.82
CA PRO A 147 -10.23 19.40 -12.04
C PRO A 147 -11.10 19.29 -10.78
N GLY A 148 -10.47 19.48 -9.62
CA GLY A 148 -11.12 19.46 -8.30
C GLY A 148 -11.23 18.08 -7.64
N VAL A 149 -10.73 17.01 -8.27
CA VAL A 149 -10.82 15.64 -7.75
C VAL A 149 -9.59 14.80 -8.09
N VAL A 150 -9.04 14.16 -7.06
CA VAL A 150 -8.06 13.07 -7.20
C VAL A 150 -8.68 11.81 -6.60
N SER A 151 -8.65 10.72 -7.36
CA SER A 151 -9.17 9.42 -6.94
C SER A 151 -8.09 8.36 -6.95
N VAL A 152 -7.95 7.65 -5.84
CA VAL A 152 -7.05 6.51 -5.70
C VAL A 152 -7.87 5.24 -5.62
N ARG A 153 -7.60 4.30 -6.52
CA ARG A 153 -8.35 3.05 -6.65
C ARG A 153 -7.45 1.87 -6.30
N TYR A 154 -7.85 1.11 -5.29
CA TYR A 154 -7.22 -0.13 -4.86
C TYR A 154 -7.95 -1.30 -5.50
N LEU A 155 -7.26 -2.03 -6.38
CA LEU A 155 -7.83 -3.03 -7.29
C LEU A 155 -7.10 -4.36 -7.15
N PRO A 156 -7.84 -5.48 -7.09
CA PRO A 156 -7.24 -6.80 -7.21
C PRO A 156 -6.70 -7.04 -8.63
#